data_AF-A0A3C0IV16-F1
#
_entry.id   AF-A0A3C0IV16-F1
#
_cell.length_a   1.000
_cell.length_b   1.000
_cell.length_c   1.000
_cell.angle_alpha   90.00
_cell.angle_beta   90.00
_cell.angle_gamma   90.00
#
_symmetry.space_group_name_H-M   'P 1'
#
loop_
_entity.id
_entity.type
_entity.pdbx_description
1 polymer ?
#
loop_
_entity_poly.entity_id
_entity_poly.type
_entity_poly.pdbx_seq_one_letter_code
_entity_poly.pdbx_strand_id
1 'polypeptide(L)'
;RADVYWFLHINRTEHPYTLTYDVSELVHDKVIKININIGFRIQPRTELYFKKIIQELAKENELNLHIRPDGSTKYNTSPDFKFIIIEKFLSVENEFTLKEGLLLNSYFLLKRLGLSDERAFGLDKSDVVVEQIPLVYQPANHIELIRNK
;
A
#
# COMPACT_ATOMS: atom_id res chain seq x y z
N ARG A 1 -10.07 -0.29 13.53
CA ARG A 1 -9.53 -1.60 13.09
C ARG A 1 -10.36 -2.04 11.90
N ALA A 2 -9.75 -2.53 10.83
CA ALA A 2 -10.47 -2.94 9.62
C ALA A 2 -11.11 -4.31 9.80
N ASP A 3 -12.25 -4.54 9.15
CA ASP A 3 -12.97 -5.82 9.16
C ASP A 3 -12.33 -6.84 8.22
N VAL A 4 -11.78 -6.36 7.10
CA VAL A 4 -11.12 -7.12 6.04
C VAL A 4 -9.85 -6.40 5.61
N TYR A 5 -8.77 -7.15 5.40
CA TYR A 5 -7.49 -6.64 4.92
C TYR A 5 -7.26 -7.04 3.46
N TRP A 6 -6.94 -6.05 2.64
CA TRP A 6 -6.71 -6.24 1.21
C TRP A 6 -5.25 -5.96 0.87
N PHE A 7 -4.55 -6.97 0.38
CA PHE A 7 -3.19 -6.82 -0.14
C PHE A 7 -3.28 -6.57 -1.65
N LEU A 8 -3.09 -5.32 -2.03
CA LEU A 8 -3.15 -4.90 -3.42
C LEU A 8 -1.74 -4.79 -4.00
N HIS A 9 -1.48 -5.55 -5.06
CA HIS A 9 -0.20 -5.57 -5.74
C HIS A 9 -0.39 -5.21 -7.21
N ILE A 10 0.44 -4.29 -7.73
CA ILE A 10 0.46 -3.94 -9.15
C ILE A 10 1.64 -4.62 -9.80
N ASN A 11 1.36 -5.53 -10.72
CA ASN A 11 2.35 -6.16 -11.57
C ASN A 11 2.40 -5.44 -12.92
N ARG A 12 3.56 -4.90 -13.29
CA ARG A 12 3.76 -4.30 -14.62
C ARG A 12 4.10 -5.40 -15.61
N THR A 13 3.30 -5.55 -16.65
CA THR A 13 3.51 -6.58 -17.66
C THR A 13 4.29 -6.07 -18.87
N GLU A 14 5.00 -6.95 -19.54
CA GLU A 14 5.71 -6.69 -20.81
C GLU A 14 4.77 -6.39 -21.99
N HIS A 15 3.47 -6.72 -21.86
CA HIS A 15 2.49 -6.44 -22.89
C HIS A 15 1.89 -5.03 -22.75
N PRO A 16 1.68 -4.27 -23.84
CA PRO A 16 1.32 -2.85 -23.77
C PRO A 16 -0.05 -2.59 -23.15
N TYR A 17 -1.07 -3.37 -23.52
CA TYR A 17 -2.48 -3.08 -23.24
C TYR A 17 -3.15 -4.11 -22.31
N THR A 18 -2.37 -4.84 -21.53
CA THR A 18 -2.92 -5.82 -20.58
C THR A 18 -3.57 -5.12 -19.39
N LEU A 19 -4.78 -5.51 -19.05
CA LEU A 19 -5.44 -5.13 -17.82
C LEU A 19 -6.23 -6.33 -17.31
N THR A 20 -5.58 -7.15 -16.50
CA THR A 20 -6.18 -8.33 -15.89
C THR A 20 -5.93 -8.30 -14.38
N TYR A 21 -6.68 -9.10 -13.63
CA TYR A 21 -6.47 -9.22 -12.19
C TYR A 21 -6.64 -10.66 -11.74
N ASP A 22 -5.97 -11.00 -10.65
CA ASP A 22 -6.04 -12.28 -9.98
C ASP A 22 -6.42 -12.04 -8.51
N VAL A 23 -7.36 -12.81 -8.00
CA VAL A 23 -7.79 -12.74 -6.59
C VAL A 23 -7.37 -14.02 -5.87
N SER A 24 -6.87 -13.89 -4.66
CA SER A 24 -6.49 -15.01 -3.82
C SER A 24 -6.88 -14.74 -2.38
N GLU A 25 -7.74 -15.59 -1.84
CA GLU A 25 -8.12 -15.52 -0.44
C GLU A 25 -7.05 -16.22 0.42
N LEU A 26 -6.43 -15.48 1.33
CA LEU A 26 -5.42 -16.00 2.25
C LEU A 26 -6.04 -16.45 3.57
N VAL A 27 -7.07 -15.73 4.02
CA VAL A 27 -7.91 -16.10 5.17
C VAL A 27 -9.35 -15.78 4.80
N HIS A 28 -10.22 -16.76 4.99
CA HIS A 28 -11.62 -16.68 4.59
C HIS A 28 -12.33 -15.43 5.14
N ASP A 29 -12.93 -14.63 4.25
CA ASP A 29 -13.64 -13.37 4.50
C ASP A 29 -12.86 -12.36 5.36
N LYS A 30 -11.52 -12.45 5.39
CA LYS A 30 -10.66 -11.62 6.27
C LYS A 30 -9.43 -11.06 5.60
N VAL A 31 -8.73 -11.86 4.80
CA VAL A 31 -7.49 -11.44 4.17
C VAL A 31 -7.51 -11.87 2.73
N ILE A 32 -7.61 -10.89 1.83
CA ILE A 32 -7.65 -11.12 0.39
C ILE A 32 -6.45 -10.43 -0.26
N LYS A 33 -5.84 -11.12 -1.21
CA LYS A 33 -4.78 -10.59 -2.07
C LYS A 33 -5.35 -10.39 -3.47
N ILE A 34 -5.09 -9.21 -4.04
CA ILE A 34 -5.42 -8.87 -5.41
C ILE A 34 -4.12 -8.51 -6.12
N ASN A 35 -3.84 -9.19 -7.24
CA ASN A 35 -2.78 -8.78 -8.16
C ASN A 35 -3.43 -8.14 -9.38
N ILE A 36 -3.10 -6.90 -9.69
CA ILE A 36 -3.52 -6.23 -10.92
C ILE A 36 -2.34 -6.26 -11.89
N ASN A 37 -2.51 -6.93 -13.02
CA ASN A 37 -1.54 -6.99 -14.10
C ASN A 37 -1.84 -5.85 -15.08
N ILE A 38 -0.95 -4.85 -15.12
CA ILE A 38 -1.11 -3.63 -15.91
C ILE A 38 -0.01 -3.53 -16.96
N GLY A 39 -0.41 -3.40 -18.22
CA GLY A 39 0.48 -3.15 -19.33
C GLY A 39 1.16 -1.80 -19.26
N PHE A 40 2.35 -1.69 -19.85
CA PHE A 40 3.16 -0.48 -19.75
C PHE A 40 2.54 0.75 -20.45
N ARG A 41 1.56 0.58 -21.36
CA ARG A 41 0.81 1.70 -21.96
C ARG A 41 -0.44 2.10 -21.17
N ILE A 42 -0.79 1.36 -20.12
CA ILE A 42 -1.99 1.63 -19.31
C ILE A 42 -1.59 2.39 -18.05
N GLN A 43 -2.36 3.45 -17.79
CA GLN A 43 -2.20 4.25 -16.58
C GLN A 43 -2.70 3.45 -15.37
N PRO A 44 -1.94 3.37 -14.27
CA PRO A 44 -2.35 2.66 -13.07
C PRO A 44 -3.40 3.48 -12.32
N ARG A 45 -4.68 3.25 -12.60
CA ARG A 45 -5.81 3.86 -11.88
C ARG A 45 -6.30 2.92 -10.79
N THR A 46 -5.41 2.66 -9.83
CA THR A 46 -5.54 1.53 -8.89
C THR A 46 -6.82 1.59 -8.08
N GLU A 47 -7.20 2.78 -7.60
CA GLU A 47 -8.44 2.96 -6.86
C GLU A 47 -9.68 2.60 -7.69
N LEU A 48 -9.73 3.06 -8.94
CA LEU A 48 -10.82 2.76 -9.86
C LEU A 48 -10.89 1.26 -10.15
N TYR A 49 -9.74 0.63 -10.41
CA TYR A 49 -9.66 -0.81 -10.69
C TYR A 49 -10.07 -1.63 -9.47
N PHE A 50 -9.63 -1.25 -8.27
CA PHE A 50 -10.02 -1.89 -7.04
C PHE A 50 -11.54 -1.79 -6.78
N LYS A 51 -12.13 -0.59 -6.92
CA LYS A 51 -13.59 -0.38 -6.85
C LYS A 51 -14.33 -1.33 -7.80
N LYS A 52 -13.83 -1.47 -9.03
CA LYS A 52 -14.42 -2.33 -10.06
C LYS A 52 -14.32 -3.83 -9.70
N ILE A 53 -13.17 -4.27 -9.21
CA ILE A 53 -12.95 -5.67 -8.79
C ILE A 53 -13.89 -6.03 -7.62
N ILE A 54 -14.02 -5.16 -6.61
CA ILE A 54 -14.96 -5.39 -5.50
C ILE A 54 -16.40 -5.55 -6.01
N GLN A 55 -16.83 -4.71 -6.95
CA GLN A 55 -18.18 -4.80 -7.53
C GLN A 55 -18.40 -6.12 -8.28
N GLU A 56 -17.38 -6.62 -8.98
CA GLU A 56 -17.46 -7.91 -9.69
C GLU A 56 -17.51 -9.08 -8.71
N LEU A 57 -16.62 -9.13 -7.72
CA LEU A 57 -16.60 -10.17 -6.68
C LEU A 57 -17.91 -10.23 -5.89
N ALA A 58 -18.50 -9.07 -5.58
CA ALA A 58 -19.79 -8.99 -4.91
C ALA A 58 -20.94 -9.52 -5.78
N LYS A 59 -20.88 -9.32 -7.10
CA LYS A 59 -21.89 -9.80 -8.04
C LYS A 59 -21.83 -11.31 -8.25
N GLU A 60 -20.62 -11.89 -8.20
CA GLU A 60 -20.38 -13.32 -8.39
C GLU A 60 -20.57 -14.14 -7.10
N ASN A 61 -20.90 -13.49 -5.97
CA ASN A 61 -21.00 -14.09 -4.63
C ASN A 61 -19.70 -14.80 -4.17
N GLU A 62 -18.55 -14.44 -4.74
CA GLU A 62 -17.26 -14.98 -4.31
C GLU A 62 -16.78 -14.36 -2.99
N LEU A 63 -17.30 -13.18 -2.66
CA LEU A 63 -16.96 -12.48 -1.44
C LEU A 63 -18.24 -12.14 -0.67
N ASN A 64 -18.38 -12.71 0.52
CA ASN A 64 -19.40 -12.25 1.45
C ASN A 64 -18.88 -10.97 2.10
N LEU A 65 -18.98 -9.86 1.37
CA LEU A 65 -18.93 -8.55 2.01
C LEU A 65 -20.07 -8.58 3.04
N HIS A 66 -19.74 -8.79 4.31
CA HIS A 66 -20.72 -8.73 5.39
C HIS A 66 -21.26 -7.29 5.41
N ILE A 67 -22.31 -7.05 4.64
CA ILE A 67 -23.14 -5.86 4.70
C ILE A 67 -23.65 -5.86 6.13
N ARG A 68 -23.08 -4.99 6.97
CA ARG A 68 -23.48 -4.91 8.37
C ARG A 68 -24.99 -4.73 8.40
N PRO A 69 -25.73 -5.51 9.21
CA PRO A 69 -27.17 -5.32 9.40
C PRO A 69 -27.48 -4.07 10.22
N ASP A 70 -26.47 -3.28 10.60
CA ASP A 70 -26.70 -1.95 11.15
C ASP A 70 -27.13 -1.02 10.00
N GLY A 71 -28.22 -0.27 10.20
CA GLY A 71 -28.90 0.50 9.15
C GLY A 71 -28.09 1.62 8.47
N SER A 72 -26.76 1.63 8.60
CA SER A 72 -25.80 2.45 7.87
C SER A 72 -25.79 2.15 6.36
N THR A 73 -26.03 0.88 6.00
CA THR A 73 -26.12 0.40 4.60
C THR A 73 -27.39 0.86 3.88
N LYS A 74 -28.39 1.38 4.63
CA LYS A 74 -29.60 1.99 4.08
C LYS A 74 -29.33 3.34 3.40
N TYR A 75 -28.22 4.01 3.74
CA TYR A 75 -27.88 5.35 3.26
C TYR A 75 -26.57 5.42 2.47
N ASN A 76 -25.68 4.44 2.60
CA ASN A 76 -24.47 4.33 1.78
C ASN A 76 -24.27 2.88 1.31
N THR A 77 -24.56 2.64 0.02
CA THR A 77 -24.43 1.31 -0.60
C THR A 77 -22.96 1.01 -1.00
N SER A 78 -22.06 2.00 -0.93
CA SER A 78 -20.67 1.83 -1.34
C SER A 78 -19.80 1.35 -0.17
N PRO A 79 -18.98 0.30 -0.36
CA PRO A 79 -18.00 -0.12 0.64
C PRO A 79 -17.03 1.02 1.00
N ASP A 80 -16.81 1.24 2.30
CA ASP A 80 -15.81 2.18 2.82
C ASP A 80 -14.44 1.48 2.91
N PHE A 81 -13.40 2.12 2.38
CA PHE A 81 -12.04 1.61 2.44
C PHE A 81 -11.03 2.75 2.49
N LYS A 82 -9.85 2.46 3.04
CA LYS A 82 -8.67 3.32 2.97
C LYS A 82 -7.52 2.57 2.35
N PHE A 83 -6.76 3.24 1.52
CA PHE A 83 -5.46 2.77 1.04
C PHE A 83 -4.38 3.16 2.04
N ILE A 84 -3.62 2.18 2.50
CA ILE A 84 -2.47 2.40 3.37
C ILE A 84 -1.22 2.11 2.55
N ILE A 85 -0.41 3.14 2.30
CA ILE A 85 0.88 3.01 1.63
C ILE A 85 1.96 2.96 2.69
N ILE A 86 2.75 1.90 2.65
CA ILE A 86 3.87 1.71 3.57
C ILE A 86 5.13 2.28 2.93
N GLU A 87 5.58 3.43 3.42
CA GLU A 87 6.81 4.07 2.96
C GLU A 87 7.96 3.82 3.95
N LYS A 88 9.11 3.39 3.41
CA LYS A 88 10.33 3.22 4.20
C LYS A 88 11.06 4.54 4.35
N PHE A 89 11.47 4.88 5.57
CA PHE A 89 12.39 5.98 5.84
C PHE A 89 13.68 5.47 6.48
N LEU A 90 14.76 6.24 6.37
CA LEU A 90 16.03 5.88 6.99
C LEU A 90 15.96 6.08 8.50
N SER A 91 16.05 5.00 9.28
CA SER A 91 16.02 5.10 10.74
C SER A 91 17.26 5.85 11.27
N VAL A 92 17.07 6.65 12.32
CA VAL A 92 18.17 7.28 13.08
C VAL A 92 19.00 6.26 13.85
N GLU A 93 18.47 5.05 14.01
CA GLU A 93 19.17 3.91 14.61
C GLU A 93 20.27 3.36 13.70
N ASN A 94 20.44 3.89 12.49
CA ASN A 94 21.52 3.48 11.63
C ASN A 94 22.80 4.28 11.88
N GLU A 95 23.93 3.59 12.05
CA GLU A 95 25.26 4.20 12.01
C GLU A 95 25.89 3.98 10.64
N PHE A 96 26.00 5.06 9.85
CA PHE A 96 26.64 5.03 8.53
C PHE A 96 27.99 5.73 8.56
N THR A 97 28.95 5.24 7.77
CA THR A 97 30.13 6.04 7.44
C THR A 97 29.72 7.28 6.63
N LEU A 98 30.54 8.34 6.64
CA LEU A 98 30.24 9.58 5.89
C LEU A 98 29.90 9.34 4.42
N LYS A 99 30.56 8.36 3.77
CA LYS A 99 30.31 8.00 2.37
C LYS A 99 28.93 7.35 2.18
N GLU A 100 28.57 6.40 3.04
CA GLU A 100 27.26 5.74 3.01
C GLU A 100 26.13 6.73 3.32
N GLY A 101 26.33 7.61 4.29
CA GLY A 101 25.38 8.67 4.63
C GLY A 101 25.14 9.63 3.46
N LEU A 102 26.19 10.06 2.74
CA LEU A 102 26.04 10.88 1.53
C LEU A 102 25.29 10.16 0.41
N LEU A 103 25.59 8.87 0.18
CA LEU A 103 24.92 8.05 -0.83
C LEU A 103 23.42 7.90 -0.52
N LEU A 104 23.08 7.53 0.71
CA LEU A 104 21.68 7.34 1.13
C LEU A 104 20.90 8.65 1.13
N ASN A 105 21.48 9.74 1.64
CA ASN A 105 20.85 11.06 1.58
C ASN A 105 20.59 11.49 0.13
N SER A 106 21.54 11.25 -0.77
CA SER A 106 21.37 11.51 -2.20
C SER A 106 20.23 10.67 -2.79
N TYR A 107 20.18 9.38 -2.45
CA TYR A 107 19.10 8.48 -2.88
C TYR A 107 17.71 8.96 -2.41
N PHE A 108 17.54 9.26 -1.12
CA PHE A 108 16.26 9.74 -0.58
C PHE A 108 15.87 11.12 -1.11
N LEU A 109 16.85 11.99 -1.39
CA LEU A 109 16.61 13.26 -2.06
C LEU A 109 16.06 13.05 -3.47
N LEU A 110 16.69 12.18 -4.26
CA LEU A 110 16.21 11.82 -5.60
C LEU A 110 14.83 11.17 -5.55
N LYS A 111 14.58 10.27 -4.58
CA LYS A 111 13.26 9.66 -4.36
C LYS A 111 12.20 10.74 -4.12
N ARG A 112 12.48 11.73 -3.27
CA ARG A 112 11.56 12.83 -2.95
C ARG A 112 11.31 13.77 -4.14
N LEU A 113 12.30 13.96 -5.02
CA LEU A 113 12.14 14.74 -6.26
C LEU A 113 11.34 13.97 -7.32
N GLY A 114 11.26 12.65 -7.22
CA GLY A 114 10.52 11.78 -8.12
C GLY A 114 9.00 11.83 -7.98
N LEU A 115 8.33 10.88 -8.65
CA LEU A 115 6.90 10.67 -8.50
C LEU A 115 6.63 10.06 -7.11
N SER A 116 5.68 10.63 -6.37
CA SER A 116 5.29 10.05 -5.07
C SER A 116 4.58 8.72 -5.28
N ASP A 117 4.70 7.80 -4.31
CA ASP A 117 4.16 6.45 -4.41
C ASP A 117 2.62 6.51 -4.62
N GLU A 118 1.92 7.42 -3.91
CA GLU A 118 0.48 7.70 -4.09
C GLU A 118 0.10 8.01 -5.55
N ARG A 119 0.88 8.90 -6.20
CA ARG A 119 0.65 9.31 -7.59
C ARG A 119 1.06 8.21 -8.57
N ALA A 120 2.12 7.46 -8.26
CA ALA A 120 2.57 6.33 -9.06
C ALA A 120 1.52 5.21 -9.11
N PHE A 121 0.79 4.99 -8.01
CA PHE A 121 -0.33 4.07 -7.96
C PHE A 121 -1.64 4.66 -8.50
N GLY A 122 -1.72 5.97 -8.76
CA GLY A 122 -2.94 6.64 -9.24
C GLY A 122 -4.12 6.49 -8.27
N LEU A 123 -3.85 6.78 -7.00
CA LEU A 123 -4.83 6.84 -5.92
C LEU A 123 -5.29 8.29 -5.69
N ASP A 124 -6.56 8.49 -5.32
CA ASP A 124 -7.08 9.82 -4.96
C ASP A 124 -6.78 10.14 -3.49
N LYS A 125 -6.37 11.38 -3.22
CA LYS A 125 -5.82 11.79 -1.91
C LYS A 125 -6.79 11.69 -0.73
N SER A 126 -8.10 11.62 -0.95
CA SER A 126 -9.09 11.59 0.13
C SER A 126 -9.03 10.31 0.96
N ASP A 127 -8.66 9.20 0.33
CA ASP A 127 -8.78 7.86 0.90
C ASP A 127 -7.43 7.16 1.05
N VAL A 128 -6.34 7.94 1.08
CA VAL A 128 -4.97 7.44 1.17
C VAL A 128 -4.31 7.91 2.46
N VAL A 129 -3.66 6.98 3.16
CA VAL A 129 -2.83 7.22 4.34
C VAL A 129 -1.44 6.67 4.07
N VAL A 130 -0.42 7.47 4.29
CA VAL A 130 0.98 7.04 4.20
C VAL A 130 1.47 6.71 5.60
N GLU A 131 1.85 5.46 5.82
CA GLU A 131 2.46 4.98 7.07
C GLU A 131 3.97 4.80 6.86
N GLN A 132 4.75 5.39 7.76
CA GLN A 132 6.21 5.35 7.69
C GLN A 132 6.77 4.23 8.54
N ILE A 133 7.60 3.38 7.94
CA ILE A 133 8.31 2.30 8.64
C ILE A 133 9.82 2.56 8.66
N PRO A 134 10.48 2.38 9.83
CA PRO A 134 11.92 2.57 9.92
C PRO A 134 12.66 1.47 9.16
N LEU A 135 13.55 1.87 8.26
CA LEU A 135 14.49 0.97 7.60
C LEU A 135 15.79 0.96 8.40
N VAL A 136 16.08 -0.16 9.05
CA VAL A 136 17.34 -0.42 9.76
C VAL A 136 18.20 -1.36 8.91
N TYR A 137 19.35 -0.87 8.48
CA TYR A 137 20.34 -1.58 7.66
C TYR A 137 21.65 -1.84 8.42
N GLN A 138 22.16 -0.84 9.14
CA GLN A 138 23.37 -0.93 9.97
C GLN A 138 23.03 -0.43 11.38
N PRO A 139 22.54 -1.30 12.27
CA PRO A 139 22.12 -0.85 13.60
C PRO A 139 23.28 -0.21 14.37
N ALA A 140 22.99 0.87 15.08
CA ALA A 140 23.94 1.57 15.91
C ALA A 140 24.51 0.64 16.98
N ASN A 141 25.77 0.89 17.35
CA ASN A 141 26.43 0.18 18.43
C ASN A 141 25.69 0.37 19.76
N HIS A 142 25.93 -0.54 20.70
CA HIS A 142 25.31 -0.49 22.03
C HIS A 142 25.57 0.87 22.72
N ILE A 143 24.50 1.58 23.05
CA ILE A 143 24.55 2.87 23.73
C ILE A 143 24.28 2.65 25.23
N GLU A 144 25.26 2.97 26.08
CA GLU A 144 25.07 2.98 27.53
C GLU A 144 24.65 4.39 27.99
N LEU A 145 23.53 4.48 28.69
CA LEU A 145 23.04 5.74 29.27
C LEU A 145 23.32 5.77 30.77
N ILE A 146 24.02 6.80 31.23
CA ILE A 146 24.23 7.06 32.66
C ILE A 146 23.10 7.97 33.15
N ARG A 147 22.26 7.45 34.06
CA ARG A 147 21.22 8.23 34.71
C ARG A 147 21.83 9.09 35.83
N ASN A 148 21.73 10.41 35.71
CA ASN A 148 22.06 11.31 36.82
C ASN A 148 21.03 11.13 37.95
N LYS A 149 21.53 11.01 39.18
CA LYS A 149 20.72 11.01 40.41
C LYS A 149 20.38 12.43 40.83
#